data_AF-A0A662B7Q4-F1
#
_entry.id   AF-A0A662B7Q4-F1
#
_cell.length_a   1.000
_cell.length_b   1.000
_cell.length_c   1.000
_cell.angle_alpha   90.00
_cell.angle_beta   90.00
_cell.angle_gamma   90.00
#
_symmetry.space_group_name_H-M   'P 1'
#
loop_
_entity.id
_entity.type
_entity.pdbx_description
1 polymer ?
#
loop_
_entity_poly.entity_id
_entity_poly.type
_entity_poly.pdbx_seq_one_letter_code
_entity_poly.pdbx_strand_id
1 'polypeptide(L)'
;TKADGSKFGKTESGNVWLDPEKTSPYEFYQFWLNVSDEDAAKYIKIFTLLPKDEIDKLVVKHQEEPHLRLLQKELAKDITCRVHSLEAYNSAVEASQILFGKGTTEMLKNMDEKTLLSVFKGVPQTEVSRDEFDAGIGILDFISAKAGAFKSNGEARRMLKDNAVSINKAKIKESFELTSDSLLNDKYVLVQKGKKNYFLVKVV
;
A
#
# COMPACT_ATOMS: atom_id res chain seq x y z
N THR A 1 25.75 -7.01 3.57
CA THR A 1 25.29 -7.43 2.24
C THR A 1 24.17 -8.44 2.44
N LYS A 2 23.17 -8.41 1.55
CA LYS A 2 22.08 -9.37 1.52
C LYS A 2 22.57 -10.71 0.99
N ALA A 3 21.79 -11.78 1.18
CA ALA A 3 22.10 -13.11 0.66
C ALA A 3 22.31 -13.12 -0.87
N ASP A 4 21.65 -12.22 -1.61
CA ASP A 4 21.79 -12.04 -3.06
C ASP A 4 23.02 -11.23 -3.50
N GLY A 5 23.88 -10.80 -2.55
CA GLY A 5 25.08 -9.99 -2.83
C GLY A 5 24.85 -8.48 -2.90
N SER A 6 23.60 -8.01 -2.87
CA SER A 6 23.29 -6.57 -2.87
C SER A 6 23.63 -5.90 -1.53
N LYS A 7 23.80 -4.57 -1.54
CA LYS A 7 24.09 -3.79 -0.32
C LYS A 7 22.83 -3.70 0.56
N PHE A 8 23.02 -3.95 1.85
CA PHE A 8 21.96 -3.80 2.85
C PHE A 8 21.53 -2.32 2.96
N GLY A 9 20.24 -2.07 3.15
CA GLY A 9 19.69 -0.72 3.27
C GLY A 9 19.51 0.04 1.94
N LYS A 10 19.77 -0.61 0.80
CA LYS A 10 19.38 -0.10 -0.53
C LYS A 10 18.18 -0.85 -1.09
N THR A 11 17.17 -0.09 -1.48
CA THR A 11 16.03 -0.53 -2.30
C THR A 11 16.24 -0.05 -3.73
N GLU A 12 15.40 -0.51 -4.66
CA GLU A 12 15.33 0.04 -6.03
C GLU A 12 15.05 1.55 -6.02
N SER A 13 14.43 2.05 -4.95
CA SER A 13 14.06 3.46 -4.75
C SER A 13 15.09 4.29 -3.96
N GLY A 14 16.20 3.69 -3.50
CA GLY A 14 17.26 4.39 -2.77
C GLY A 14 17.54 3.88 -1.36
N ASN A 15 17.93 4.78 -0.45
CA ASN A 15 18.27 4.43 0.93
C ASN A 15 17.02 4.35 1.82
N VAL A 16 17.07 3.48 2.84
CA VAL A 16 16.08 3.41 3.92
C VAL A 16 16.55 4.31 5.07
N TRP A 17 15.81 5.39 5.33
CA TRP A 17 16.11 6.35 6.39
C TRP A 17 15.29 6.07 7.65
N LEU A 18 15.81 6.48 8.82
CA LEU A 18 15.04 6.46 10.08
C LEU A 18 14.11 7.67 10.22
N ASP A 19 14.35 8.72 9.44
CA ASP A 19 13.56 9.95 9.42
C ASP A 19 12.23 9.68 8.68
N PRO A 20 11.06 9.84 9.34
CA PRO A 20 9.75 9.55 8.76
C PRO A 20 9.35 10.51 7.62
N GLU A 21 10.07 11.61 7.40
CA GLU A 21 9.89 12.47 6.23
C GLU A 21 10.67 11.97 5.00
N LYS A 22 11.72 11.17 5.21
CA LYS A 22 12.55 10.62 4.13
C LYS A 22 12.17 9.19 3.74
N THR A 23 11.75 8.39 4.72
CA THR A 23 11.17 7.07 4.51
C THR A 23 9.97 6.95 5.43
N SER A 24 8.78 6.90 4.85
CA SER A 24 7.56 6.81 5.64
C SER A 24 7.58 5.55 6.53
N PRO A 25 6.90 5.55 7.69
CA PRO A 25 6.80 4.34 8.52
C PRO A 25 6.23 3.13 7.75
N TYR A 26 5.33 3.37 6.79
CA TYR A 26 4.83 2.34 5.88
C TYR A 26 5.94 1.74 5.01
N GLU A 27 6.72 2.56 4.32
CA GLU A 27 7.84 2.09 3.49
C GLU A 27 8.92 1.40 4.33
N PHE A 28 9.19 1.94 5.52
CA PHE A 28 10.14 1.36 6.47
C PHE A 28 9.67 -0.03 6.91
N TYR A 29 8.41 -0.19 7.30
CA TYR A 29 7.80 -1.48 7.62
C TYR A 29 7.87 -2.45 6.43
N GLN A 30 7.50 -1.99 5.23
CA GLN A 30 7.54 -2.81 4.01
C GLN A 30 8.95 -3.27 3.66
N PHE A 31 9.97 -2.44 3.89
CA PHE A 31 11.37 -2.84 3.68
C PHE A 31 11.71 -4.09 4.50
N TRP A 32 11.43 -4.08 5.80
CA TRP A 32 11.70 -5.22 6.68
C TRP A 32 10.80 -6.41 6.38
N LEU A 33 9.52 -6.16 6.09
CA LEU A 33 8.58 -7.21 5.74
C LEU A 33 9.01 -7.96 4.48
N ASN A 34 9.66 -7.28 3.52
CA ASN A 34 10.04 -7.84 2.22
C ASN A 34 11.45 -8.44 2.16
N VAL A 35 12.13 -8.56 3.29
CA VAL A 35 13.39 -9.30 3.40
C VAL A 35 13.18 -10.79 3.10
N SER A 36 14.18 -11.44 2.48
CA SER A 36 14.16 -12.89 2.20
C SER A 36 14.17 -13.72 3.48
N ASP A 37 13.78 -14.99 3.41
CA ASP A 37 13.77 -15.87 4.58
C ASP A 37 15.18 -16.04 5.18
N GLU A 38 16.21 -16.14 4.33
CA GLU A 38 17.60 -16.28 4.74
C GLU A 38 18.11 -15.02 5.46
N ASP A 39 17.85 -13.86 4.88
CA ASP A 39 18.24 -12.58 5.45
C ASP A 39 17.46 -12.30 6.75
N ALA A 40 16.17 -12.65 6.82
CA ALA A 40 15.35 -12.43 8.01
C ALA A 40 15.89 -13.23 9.22
N ALA A 41 16.29 -14.49 9.00
CA ALA A 41 16.91 -15.33 10.05
C ALA A 41 18.24 -14.76 10.57
N LYS A 42 18.97 -14.02 9.72
CA LYS A 42 20.18 -13.30 10.12
C LYS A 42 19.86 -11.97 10.80
N TYR A 43 18.96 -11.18 10.23
CA TYR A 43 18.66 -9.82 10.67
C TYR A 43 17.92 -9.79 12.00
N ILE A 44 17.09 -10.78 12.30
CA ILE A 44 16.44 -10.86 13.62
C ILE A 44 17.44 -10.97 14.76
N LYS A 45 18.58 -11.64 14.54
CA LYS A 45 19.68 -11.78 15.51
C LYS A 45 20.51 -10.51 15.67
N ILE A 46 20.53 -9.66 14.64
CA ILE A 46 21.39 -8.46 14.60
C ILE A 46 20.64 -7.23 15.08
N PHE A 47 19.39 -7.07 14.65
CA PHE A 47 18.67 -5.81 14.81
C PHE A 47 17.68 -5.82 15.95
N THR A 48 17.18 -6.98 16.42
CA THR A 48 16.22 -7.04 17.53
C THR A 48 16.92 -7.25 18.87
N LEU A 49 16.20 -7.00 19.96
CA LEU A 49 16.66 -7.25 21.34
C LEU A 49 16.01 -8.51 21.94
N LEU A 50 15.46 -9.40 21.09
CA LEU A 50 14.80 -10.62 21.54
C LEU A 50 15.82 -11.59 22.18
N PRO A 51 15.43 -12.34 23.22
CA PRO A 51 16.27 -13.39 23.79
C PRO A 51 16.64 -14.45 22.73
N LYS A 52 17.87 -14.98 22.82
CA LYS A 52 18.36 -15.99 21.88
C LYS A 52 17.41 -17.19 21.75
N ASP A 53 16.90 -17.70 22.88
CA ASP A 53 15.99 -18.85 22.89
C ASP A 53 14.66 -18.56 22.18
N GLU A 54 14.17 -17.31 22.22
CA GLU A 54 12.99 -16.90 21.47
C GLU A 54 13.26 -16.82 19.97
N ILE A 55 14.41 -16.26 19.59
CA ILE A 55 14.85 -16.21 18.20
C ILE A 55 14.98 -17.62 17.63
N ASP A 56 15.64 -18.53 18.34
CA ASP A 56 15.86 -19.90 17.89
C ASP A 56 14.51 -20.63 17.68
N LYS A 57 13.55 -20.48 18.60
CA LYS A 57 12.18 -21.01 18.43
C LYS A 57 11.46 -20.40 17.23
N LEU A 58 11.58 -19.09 17.02
CA LEU A 58 10.91 -18.41 15.92
C LEU A 58 11.47 -18.82 14.56
N VAL A 59 12.80 -19.03 14.47
CA VAL A 59 13.46 -19.55 13.27
C VAL A 59 12.95 -20.95 12.93
N VAL A 60 12.87 -21.87 13.91
CA VAL A 60 12.34 -23.22 13.68
C VAL A 60 10.90 -23.17 13.17
N LYS A 61 10.02 -22.41 13.84
CA LYS A 61 8.62 -22.27 13.39
C LYS A 61 8.50 -21.68 11.99
N HIS A 62 9.35 -20.70 11.66
CA HIS A 62 9.34 -20.11 10.33
C HIS A 62 9.80 -21.10 9.26
N GLN A 63 10.75 -21.99 9.55
CA GLN A 63 11.16 -23.04 8.62
C GLN A 63 10.05 -24.07 8.36
N GLU A 64 9.22 -24.35 9.37
CA GLU A 64 8.04 -25.21 9.22
C GLU A 64 6.95 -24.55 8.36
N GLU A 65 6.74 -23.23 8.55
CA GLU A 65 5.67 -22.48 7.89
C GLU A 65 6.17 -21.16 7.24
N PRO A 66 7.05 -21.22 6.21
CA PRO A 66 7.69 -20.03 5.65
C PRO A 66 6.67 -19.05 5.03
N HIS A 67 5.59 -19.59 4.49
CA HIS A 67 4.47 -18.84 3.92
C HIS A 67 3.79 -17.87 4.92
N LEU A 68 3.91 -18.11 6.23
CA LEU A 68 3.38 -17.21 7.25
C LEU A 68 4.27 -15.98 7.50
N ARG A 69 5.52 -16.00 7.02
CA ARG A 69 6.51 -14.91 7.14
C ARG A 69 6.74 -14.45 8.58
N LEU A 70 6.80 -15.41 9.51
CA LEU A 70 6.90 -15.14 10.95
C LEU A 70 8.12 -14.28 11.32
N LEU A 71 9.30 -14.59 10.76
CA LEU A 71 10.52 -13.83 11.02
C LEU A 71 10.43 -12.39 10.51
N GLN A 72 9.95 -12.20 9.28
CA GLN A 72 9.82 -10.87 8.69
C GLN A 72 8.80 -10.02 9.45
N LYS A 73 7.67 -10.61 9.87
CA LYS A 73 6.65 -9.92 10.65
C LYS A 73 7.19 -9.45 12.00
N GLU A 74 7.90 -10.32 12.73
CA GLU A 74 8.46 -9.96 14.03
C GLU A 74 9.58 -8.93 13.90
N LEU A 75 10.46 -9.11 12.92
CA LEU A 75 11.53 -8.16 12.60
C LEU A 75 10.97 -6.78 12.26
N ALA A 76 9.99 -6.73 11.35
CA ALA A 76 9.37 -5.48 10.93
C ALA A 76 8.62 -4.80 12.08
N LYS A 77 7.94 -5.57 12.94
CA LYS A 77 7.25 -5.06 14.12
C LYS A 77 8.23 -4.44 15.12
N ASP A 78 9.23 -5.20 15.57
CA ASP A 78 10.17 -4.75 16.59
C ASP A 78 10.88 -3.45 16.16
N ILE A 79 11.43 -3.43 14.95
CA ILE A 79 12.22 -2.30 14.48
C ILE A 79 11.32 -1.09 14.19
N THR A 80 10.16 -1.28 13.54
CA THR A 80 9.24 -0.15 13.27
C THR A 80 8.72 0.46 14.58
N CYS A 81 8.37 -0.36 15.58
CA CYS A 81 7.94 0.14 16.88
C CYS A 81 9.05 0.98 17.56
N ARG A 82 10.30 0.52 17.51
CA ARG A 82 11.43 1.22 18.15
C ARG A 82 11.85 2.49 17.42
N VAL A 83 11.71 2.55 16.09
CA VAL A 83 12.12 3.72 15.29
C VAL A 83 10.99 4.75 15.16
N HIS A 84 9.75 4.30 14.96
CA HIS A 84 8.62 5.16 14.57
C HIS A 84 7.43 5.14 15.53
N SER A 85 7.41 4.29 16.57
CA SER A 85 6.30 4.01 17.50
C SER A 85 5.39 2.84 17.13
N LEU A 86 4.68 2.32 18.14
CA LEU A 86 3.66 1.28 17.98
C LEU A 86 2.48 1.77 17.13
N GLU A 87 2.08 3.04 17.27
CA GLU A 87 1.00 3.64 16.49
C GLU A 87 1.36 3.64 15.00
N ALA A 88 2.56 4.13 14.65
CA ALA A 88 3.04 4.13 13.28
C ALA A 88 3.16 2.71 12.69
N TYR A 89 3.58 1.72 13.50
CA TYR A 89 3.56 0.31 13.09
C TYR A 89 2.13 -0.16 12.78
N ASN A 90 1.16 0.12 13.65
CA ASN A 90 -0.23 -0.28 13.44
C ASN A 90 -0.80 0.36 12.16
N SER A 91 -0.55 1.66 11.94
CA SER A 91 -0.94 2.35 10.71
C SER A 91 -0.28 1.73 9.46
N ALA A 92 1.00 1.36 9.54
CA ALA A 92 1.71 0.69 8.44
C ALA A 92 1.14 -0.71 8.14
N VAL A 93 0.76 -1.47 9.16
CA VAL A 93 0.10 -2.78 9.01
C VAL A 93 -1.29 -2.60 8.37
N GLU A 94 -2.08 -1.63 8.84
CA GLU A 94 -3.40 -1.32 8.28
C GLU A 94 -3.30 -0.91 6.81
N ALA A 95 -2.41 0.02 6.49
CA ALA A 95 -2.05 0.42 5.14
C ALA A 95 -1.69 -0.79 4.23
N SER A 96 -0.92 -1.74 4.75
CA SER A 96 -0.54 -2.96 4.00
C SER A 96 -1.75 -3.86 3.71
N GLN A 97 -2.70 -3.95 4.64
CA GLN A 97 -3.95 -4.69 4.45
C GLN A 97 -4.87 -4.03 3.41
N ILE A 98 -4.76 -2.72 3.23
CA ILE A 98 -5.52 -1.98 2.22
C ILE A 98 -5.05 -2.31 0.80
N LEU A 99 -3.75 -2.42 0.54
CA LEU A 99 -3.26 -2.77 -0.80
C LEU A 99 -3.43 -4.26 -1.15
N PHE A 100 -3.13 -5.13 -0.18
CA PHE A 100 -2.93 -6.57 -0.45
C PHE A 100 -3.95 -7.49 0.22
N GLY A 101 -4.88 -6.95 1.03
CA GLY A 101 -5.79 -7.75 1.84
C GLY A 101 -7.20 -7.16 1.97
N LYS A 102 -7.76 -7.31 3.18
CA LYS A 102 -9.16 -7.03 3.53
C LYS A 102 -9.49 -5.54 3.76
N GLY A 103 -8.58 -4.61 3.48
CA GLY A 103 -8.84 -3.20 3.82
C GLY A 103 -10.10 -2.68 3.15
N THR A 104 -10.92 -1.95 3.92
CA THR A 104 -12.24 -1.48 3.52
C THR A 104 -12.17 -0.06 2.97
N THR A 105 -13.26 0.38 2.34
CA THR A 105 -13.44 1.78 1.94
C THR A 105 -13.35 2.72 3.15
N GLU A 106 -13.82 2.28 4.32
CA GLU A 106 -13.75 3.08 5.56
C GLU A 106 -12.31 3.31 6.01
N MET A 107 -11.45 2.28 5.98
CA MET A 107 -10.03 2.43 6.31
C MET A 107 -9.33 3.43 5.37
N LEU A 108 -9.68 3.41 4.08
CA LEU A 108 -9.17 4.40 3.11
C LEU A 108 -9.62 5.82 3.41
N LYS A 109 -10.88 5.99 3.85
CA LYS A 109 -11.44 7.31 4.21
C LYS A 109 -10.82 7.90 5.47
N ASN A 110 -10.49 7.06 6.44
CA ASN A 110 -9.92 7.48 7.72
C ASN A 110 -8.39 7.63 7.69
N MET A 111 -7.73 7.26 6.60
CA MET A 111 -6.28 7.36 6.44
C MET A 111 -5.88 8.80 6.14
N ASP A 112 -4.84 9.28 6.82
CA ASP A 112 -4.28 10.61 6.54
C ASP A 112 -3.62 10.67 5.15
N GLU A 113 -3.58 11.89 4.59
CA GLU A 113 -3.04 12.17 3.25
C GLU A 113 -1.60 11.67 3.08
N LYS A 114 -0.74 11.80 4.11
CA LYS A 114 0.68 11.40 4.02
C LYS A 114 0.82 9.88 3.93
N THR A 115 0.09 9.14 4.75
CA THR A 115 0.06 7.68 4.69
C THR A 115 -0.52 7.22 3.35
N LEU A 116 -1.62 7.82 2.89
CA LEU A 116 -2.24 7.48 1.60
C LEU A 116 -1.24 7.63 0.43
N LEU A 117 -0.55 8.77 0.35
CA LEU A 117 0.45 9.00 -0.70
C LEU A 117 1.65 8.05 -0.59
N SER A 118 2.05 7.69 0.62
CA SER A 118 3.13 6.74 0.85
C SER A 118 2.76 5.32 0.42
N VAL A 119 1.52 4.91 0.69
CA VAL A 119 0.95 3.61 0.30
C VAL A 119 0.83 3.49 -1.21
N PHE A 120 0.34 4.54 -1.87
CA PHE A 120 0.17 4.57 -3.32
C PHE A 120 1.40 5.17 -4.04
N LYS A 121 2.57 5.18 -3.39
CA LYS A 121 3.83 5.61 -4.00
C LYS A 121 4.21 4.62 -5.10
N GLY A 122 4.41 5.13 -6.32
CA GLY A 122 4.68 4.31 -7.51
C GLY A 122 3.43 3.79 -8.22
N VAL A 123 2.23 4.05 -7.68
CA VAL A 123 0.98 3.88 -8.42
C VAL A 123 0.80 5.07 -9.38
N PRO A 124 0.33 4.86 -10.62
CA PRO A 124 0.04 5.97 -11.54
C PRO A 124 -0.86 7.01 -10.90
N GLN A 125 -0.43 8.27 -10.94
CA GLN A 125 -1.19 9.40 -10.41
C GLN A 125 -1.54 10.37 -11.53
N THR A 126 -2.78 10.86 -11.52
CA THR A 126 -3.26 11.87 -12.46
C THR A 126 -3.99 12.98 -11.71
N GLU A 127 -4.16 14.13 -12.36
CA GLU A 127 -4.86 15.27 -11.78
C GLU A 127 -6.12 15.60 -12.59
N VAL A 128 -7.16 16.06 -11.90
CA VAL A 128 -8.39 16.58 -12.48
C VAL A 128 -8.77 17.86 -11.75
N SER A 129 -9.20 18.89 -12.46
CA SER A 129 -9.61 20.14 -11.81
C SER A 129 -10.89 19.95 -11.02
N ARG A 130 -11.01 20.64 -9.88
CA ARG A 130 -12.19 20.64 -9.02
C ARG A 130 -13.45 21.10 -9.77
N ASP A 131 -13.34 22.13 -10.60
CA ASP A 131 -14.46 22.61 -11.43
C ASP A 131 -15.01 21.52 -12.35
N GLU A 132 -14.11 20.76 -12.99
CA GLU A 132 -14.51 19.65 -13.86
C GLU A 132 -15.13 18.51 -13.06
N PHE A 133 -14.59 18.20 -11.87
CA PHE A 133 -15.14 17.19 -10.98
C PHE A 133 -16.56 17.55 -10.51
N ASP A 134 -16.74 18.79 -10.03
CA ASP A 134 -18.01 19.30 -9.51
C ASP A 134 -19.05 19.52 -10.63
N ALA A 135 -18.62 19.70 -11.88
CA ALA A 135 -19.52 19.72 -13.04
C ALA A 135 -20.15 18.34 -13.36
N GLY A 136 -19.70 17.26 -12.72
CA GLY A 136 -20.28 15.92 -12.82
C GLY A 136 -19.71 15.09 -13.97
N ILE A 137 -18.45 14.66 -13.83
CA ILE A 137 -17.81 13.76 -14.80
C ILE A 137 -18.48 12.38 -14.77
N GLY A 138 -18.90 11.88 -15.92
CA GLY A 138 -19.41 10.52 -16.06
C GLY A 138 -18.35 9.49 -15.65
N ILE A 139 -18.75 8.46 -14.89
CA ILE A 139 -17.81 7.49 -14.32
C ILE A 139 -16.91 6.80 -15.36
N LEU A 140 -17.43 6.56 -16.57
CA LEU A 140 -16.66 5.97 -17.67
C LEU A 140 -15.55 6.89 -18.17
N ASP A 141 -15.83 8.17 -18.32
CA ASP A 141 -14.85 9.17 -18.72
C ASP A 141 -13.83 9.39 -17.61
N PHE A 142 -14.28 9.38 -16.35
CA PHE A 142 -13.38 9.47 -15.20
C PHE A 142 -12.38 8.32 -15.16
N ILE A 143 -12.82 7.06 -15.20
CA ILE A 143 -11.91 5.91 -15.10
C ILE A 143 -11.05 5.71 -16.36
N SER A 144 -11.53 6.13 -17.54
CA SER A 144 -10.79 5.97 -18.79
C SER A 144 -9.87 7.14 -19.05
N ALA A 145 -10.42 8.36 -19.16
CA ALA A 145 -9.68 9.54 -19.60
C ALA A 145 -8.94 10.24 -18.44
N LYS A 146 -9.54 10.33 -17.26
CA LYS A 146 -8.92 11.04 -16.11
C LYS A 146 -7.97 10.16 -15.33
N ALA A 147 -8.39 8.95 -14.98
CA ALA A 147 -7.53 8.00 -14.27
C ALA A 147 -6.52 7.30 -15.20
N GLY A 148 -6.76 7.27 -16.51
CA GLY A 148 -5.90 6.58 -17.47
C GLY A 148 -5.92 5.05 -17.33
N ALA A 149 -6.94 4.47 -16.68
CA ALA A 149 -6.99 3.04 -16.39
C ALA A 149 -7.37 2.17 -17.62
N PHE A 150 -8.02 2.78 -18.62
CA PHE A 150 -8.53 2.09 -19.82
C PHE A 150 -8.21 2.88 -21.08
N LYS A 151 -8.03 2.18 -22.21
CA LYS A 151 -7.74 2.84 -23.50
C LYS A 151 -8.99 3.46 -24.13
N SER A 152 -10.18 3.02 -23.73
CA SER A 152 -11.45 3.53 -24.24
C SER A 152 -12.61 3.28 -23.27
N ASN A 153 -13.68 4.07 -23.41
CA ASN A 153 -14.91 3.89 -22.65
C ASN A 153 -15.59 2.54 -22.91
N GLY A 154 -15.40 1.96 -24.11
CA GLY A 154 -15.90 0.63 -24.44
C GLY A 154 -15.24 -0.47 -23.61
N GLU A 155 -13.91 -0.40 -23.43
CA GLU A 155 -13.15 -1.31 -22.56
C GLU A 155 -13.58 -1.15 -21.10
N ALA A 156 -13.69 0.10 -20.64
CA ALA A 156 -14.09 0.43 -19.27
C ALA A 156 -15.50 -0.10 -18.94
N ARG A 157 -16.47 0.10 -19.85
CA ARG A 157 -17.84 -0.41 -19.70
C ARG A 157 -17.88 -1.92 -19.61
N ARG A 158 -17.13 -2.64 -20.45
CA ARG A 158 -17.05 -4.11 -20.39
C ARG A 158 -16.50 -4.56 -19.02
N MET A 159 -15.42 -3.95 -18.57
CA MET A 159 -14.79 -4.28 -17.28
C MET A 159 -15.69 -3.95 -16.07
N LEU A 160 -16.49 -2.88 -16.16
CA LEU A 160 -17.53 -2.59 -15.15
C LEU A 160 -18.60 -3.68 -15.09
N LYS A 161 -19.10 -4.13 -16.25
CA LYS A 161 -20.08 -5.24 -16.32
C LYS A 161 -19.51 -6.54 -15.76
N ASP A 162 -18.23 -6.78 -15.97
CA ASP A 162 -17.50 -7.94 -15.43
C ASP A 162 -17.16 -7.81 -13.93
N ASN A 163 -17.66 -6.76 -13.24
CA ASN A 163 -17.32 -6.44 -11.84
C ASN A 163 -15.80 -6.31 -11.60
N ALA A 164 -15.04 -5.90 -12.62
CA ALA A 164 -13.59 -5.79 -12.58
C ALA A 164 -13.08 -4.38 -12.22
N VAL A 165 -13.97 -3.42 -11.96
CA VAL A 165 -13.62 -2.03 -11.59
C VAL A 165 -14.11 -1.72 -10.18
N SER A 166 -13.32 -0.97 -9.41
CA SER A 166 -13.73 -0.45 -8.10
C SER A 166 -13.26 1.01 -7.92
N ILE A 167 -14.02 1.77 -7.13
CA ILE A 167 -13.66 3.12 -6.66
C ILE A 167 -13.52 3.04 -5.15
N ASN A 168 -12.38 3.48 -4.62
CA ASN A 168 -12.06 3.39 -3.19
C ASN A 168 -12.32 1.99 -2.60
N LYS A 169 -11.98 0.95 -3.39
CA LYS A 169 -12.23 -0.48 -3.12
C LYS A 169 -13.70 -0.93 -3.10
N ALA A 170 -14.65 -0.04 -3.34
CA ALA A 170 -16.06 -0.39 -3.52
C ALA A 170 -16.35 -0.72 -4.99
N LYS A 171 -17.05 -1.83 -5.25
CA LYS A 171 -17.52 -2.17 -6.60
C LYS A 171 -18.59 -1.17 -7.02
N ILE A 172 -18.46 -0.68 -8.25
CA ILE A 172 -19.35 0.34 -8.80
C ILE A 172 -20.08 -0.17 -10.04
N LYS A 173 -21.20 0.47 -10.37
CA LYS A 173 -21.97 0.25 -11.60
C LYS A 173 -21.79 1.44 -12.54
N GLU A 174 -22.25 1.32 -13.78
CA GLU A 174 -22.23 2.42 -14.76
C GLU A 174 -23.07 3.63 -14.32
N SER A 175 -24.07 3.43 -13.45
CA SER A 175 -24.88 4.50 -12.84
C SER A 175 -24.26 5.13 -11.61
N PHE A 176 -23.01 4.81 -11.28
CA PHE A 176 -22.33 5.39 -10.12
C PHE A 176 -21.96 6.84 -10.41
N GLU A 177 -22.32 7.74 -9.51
CA GLU A 177 -21.99 9.16 -9.59
C GLU A 177 -20.82 9.47 -8.66
N LEU A 178 -19.80 10.12 -9.18
CA LEU A 178 -18.70 10.64 -8.37
C LEU A 178 -19.14 11.95 -7.73
N THR A 179 -19.23 11.94 -6.41
CA THR A 179 -19.55 13.11 -5.59
C THR A 179 -18.40 13.42 -4.66
N SER A 180 -18.48 14.58 -3.97
CA SER A 180 -17.50 14.94 -2.93
C SER A 180 -17.36 13.86 -1.84
N ASP A 181 -18.40 13.07 -1.55
CA ASP A 181 -18.35 11.96 -0.59
C ASP A 181 -17.46 10.78 -1.03
N SER A 182 -17.09 10.76 -2.31
CA SER A 182 -16.16 9.80 -2.89
C SER A 182 -14.70 10.24 -2.77
N LEU A 183 -14.43 11.46 -2.26
CA LEU A 183 -13.07 11.94 -2.06
C LEU A 183 -12.47 11.37 -0.78
N LEU A 184 -11.25 10.85 -0.88
CA LEU A 184 -10.38 10.50 0.23
C LEU A 184 -9.55 11.74 0.57
N ASN A 185 -9.50 12.14 1.85
CA ASN A 185 -8.86 13.39 2.28
C ASN A 185 -9.32 14.62 1.46
N ASP A 186 -10.59 14.66 1.05
CA ASP A 186 -11.21 15.72 0.23
C ASP A 186 -10.51 16.03 -1.12
N LYS A 187 -9.61 15.15 -1.57
CA LYS A 187 -8.75 15.39 -2.73
C LYS A 187 -8.53 14.18 -3.62
N TYR A 188 -8.67 12.95 -3.12
CA TYR A 188 -8.20 11.78 -3.86
C TYR A 188 -9.31 10.79 -4.19
N VAL A 189 -9.23 10.16 -5.36
CA VAL A 189 -10.08 9.03 -5.75
C VAL A 189 -9.18 7.89 -6.18
N LEU A 190 -9.37 6.73 -5.56
CA LEU A 190 -8.64 5.52 -5.91
C LEU A 190 -9.45 4.70 -6.92
N VAL A 191 -8.93 4.53 -8.13
CA VAL A 191 -9.49 3.65 -9.16
C VAL A 191 -8.73 2.33 -9.17
N GLN A 192 -9.44 1.20 -9.15
CA GLN A 192 -8.85 -0.13 -9.27
C GLN A 192 -9.35 -0.85 -10.52
N LYS A 193 -8.40 -1.37 -11.31
CA LYS A 193 -8.64 -2.26 -12.45
C LYS A 193 -8.19 -3.68 -12.13
N GLY A 194 -9.15 -4.59 -12.04
CA GLY A 194 -8.94 -6.00 -11.66
C GLY A 194 -8.58 -6.13 -10.19
N LYS A 195 -7.51 -6.90 -9.90
CA LYS A 195 -7.06 -7.18 -8.51
C LYS A 195 -5.87 -6.33 -8.07
N LYS A 196 -4.96 -5.97 -8.99
CA LYS A 196 -3.64 -5.41 -8.65
C LYS A 196 -3.33 -4.05 -9.27
N ASN A 197 -4.09 -3.60 -10.27
CA ASN A 197 -3.80 -2.33 -10.92
C ASN A 197 -4.60 -1.23 -10.23
N TYR A 198 -3.88 -0.28 -9.64
CA TYR A 198 -4.45 0.88 -8.97
C TYR A 198 -4.06 2.13 -9.76
N PHE A 199 -4.87 3.17 -9.65
CA PHE A 199 -4.65 4.50 -10.23
C PHE A 199 -5.19 5.51 -9.22
N LEU A 200 -4.41 6.52 -8.88
CA LEU A 200 -4.80 7.55 -7.91
C LEU A 200 -5.08 8.85 -8.65
N VAL A 201 -6.31 9.34 -8.59
CA VAL A 201 -6.68 10.62 -9.19
C VAL A 201 -6.73 11.66 -8.10
N LYS A 202 -6.01 12.77 -8.28
CA LYS A 202 -6.03 13.93 -7.38
C LYS A 202 -6.91 15.02 -7.98
N VAL A 203 -7.90 15.46 -7.22
CA VAL A 203 -8.76 16.59 -7.52
C VAL A 203 -8.08 17.86 -7.00
N VAL A 204 -7.78 18.79 -7.90
CA VAL A 204 -6.99 20.01 -7.63
C VAL A 204 -7.74 21.29 -7.94
#